data_AF-A0AAU3W076-F1
#
_entry.id   AF-A0AAU3W076-F1
#
_cell.length_a   1.000
_cell.length_b   1.000
_cell.length_c   1.000
_cell.angle_alpha   90.00
_cell.angle_beta   90.00
_cell.angle_gamma   90.00
#
_symmetry.space_group_name_H-M   'P 1'
#
loop_
_entity.id
_entity.type
_entity.pdbx_description
1 polymer ?
#
loop_
_entity_poly.entity_id
_entity_poly.type
_entity_poly.pdbx_seq_one_letter_code
_entity_poly.pdbx_strand_id
1 'polypeptide(L)'
;MNRTTLSLIAGATALAAVTGFAALSAPAASGDASTARTAAQLPVERTSLLCPQPSTSDIADTAYTSFTPVSKGTGDSGKAELQSATEESAGAAGGKKSGKSADKPVVTPKEPGKPATGDSSGAEAPALVGTAEGRFAPGWTVQETTEVAAGTGRGLLGTNCTAPDTEFWFPGASTAADRTDYVHLTNPDDSAAVVDIELYGKDGALKSTVGDGITVQPHASEPILLNTLTDDAQTNLTVHVTVRSGRVGATVQALDDKLGGDWLAASTDPARSLVLPGIPKDATSVRLVAFVPGDTDADLKVRLATPSGLITPAGHETLHVKAGMTAAIDLGDVTRGEAGSLVLTPTGTSVPVVAALRVVRGTGAKQETAFIPATSQVGTRATVADNSSKGTTLALAAPGRAAQVKVTASAGSGGGTAVTKTFTIKAGTTQNVEAPVPAGLKGTYALTVEPVSGGPVYASRMLAVTEEGVPGFTVQTLPDDRGTVAVPAADQDLSVLLK
;
A
#
# COMPACT_ATOMS: atom_id res chain seq x y z
N MET A 1 -55.91 -69.65 18.44
CA MET A 1 -56.14 -68.25 18.04
C MET A 1 -55.51 -67.21 18.98
N ASN A 2 -54.43 -67.53 19.71
CA ASN A 2 -53.78 -66.59 20.67
C ASN A 2 -52.30 -66.27 20.36
N ARG A 3 -51.72 -66.72 19.23
CA ARG A 3 -50.29 -66.49 18.91
C ARG A 3 -50.04 -65.30 17.97
N THR A 4 -51.03 -64.94 17.15
CA THR A 4 -50.94 -63.83 16.19
C THR A 4 -51.15 -62.46 16.82
N THR A 5 -52.02 -62.33 17.83
CA THR A 5 -52.25 -61.09 18.58
C THR A 5 -51.08 -60.71 19.48
N LEU A 6 -50.41 -61.68 20.10
CA LEU A 6 -49.22 -61.45 20.93
C LEU A 6 -48.01 -60.97 20.10
N SER A 7 -47.85 -61.48 18.88
CA SER A 7 -46.76 -61.06 17.98
C SER A 7 -46.97 -59.65 17.42
N LEU A 8 -48.22 -59.25 17.18
CA LEU A 8 -48.56 -57.91 16.70
C LEU A 8 -48.37 -56.85 17.80
N ILE A 9 -48.73 -57.17 19.05
CA ILE A 9 -48.53 -56.29 20.20
C ILE A 9 -47.03 -56.16 20.53
N ALA A 10 -46.26 -57.25 20.46
CA ALA A 10 -44.81 -57.24 20.65
C ALA A 10 -44.10 -56.43 19.53
N GLY A 11 -44.55 -56.57 18.28
CA GLY A 11 -44.04 -55.78 17.16
C GLY A 11 -44.35 -54.28 17.30
N ALA A 12 -45.57 -53.92 17.71
CA ALA A 12 -45.96 -52.53 17.91
C ALA A 12 -45.25 -51.87 19.11
N THR A 13 -45.02 -52.61 20.21
CA THR A 13 -44.25 -52.12 21.36
C THR A 13 -42.76 -51.97 21.05
N ALA A 14 -42.18 -52.89 20.27
CA ALA A 14 -40.81 -52.74 19.78
C ALA A 14 -40.67 -51.54 18.84
N LEU A 15 -41.63 -51.33 17.92
CA LEU A 15 -41.60 -50.19 17.01
C LEU A 15 -41.83 -48.85 17.72
N ALA A 16 -42.69 -48.82 18.75
CA ALA A 16 -42.91 -47.64 19.59
C ALA A 16 -41.70 -47.34 20.51
N ALA A 17 -41.01 -48.38 21.00
CA ALA A 17 -39.77 -48.21 21.76
C ALA A 17 -38.63 -47.72 20.87
N VAL A 18 -38.51 -48.22 19.63
CA VAL A 18 -37.47 -47.79 18.68
C VAL A 18 -37.74 -46.39 18.13
N THR A 19 -39.00 -46.04 17.83
CA THR A 19 -39.36 -44.66 17.43
C THR A 19 -39.30 -43.67 18.60
N GLY A 20 -39.65 -44.10 19.81
CA GLY A 20 -39.46 -43.32 21.04
C GLY A 20 -37.99 -43.06 21.36
N PHE A 21 -37.13 -44.08 21.24
CA PHE A 21 -35.68 -43.94 21.42
C PHE A 21 -35.05 -43.11 20.30
N ALA A 22 -35.51 -43.22 19.04
CA ALA A 22 -35.05 -42.37 17.94
C ALA A 22 -35.52 -40.92 18.06
N ALA A 23 -36.68 -40.64 18.67
CA ALA A 23 -37.15 -39.28 18.95
C ALA A 23 -36.47 -38.64 20.18
N LEU A 24 -36.07 -39.46 21.17
CA LEU A 24 -35.35 -39.02 22.38
C LEU A 24 -33.81 -38.99 22.20
N SER A 25 -33.29 -39.69 21.18
CA SER A 25 -31.86 -39.74 20.82
C SER A 25 -31.57 -39.13 19.45
N ALA A 26 -32.57 -38.51 18.80
CA ALA A 26 -32.30 -37.55 17.75
C ALA A 26 -31.40 -36.48 18.40
N PRO A 27 -30.20 -36.19 17.85
CA PRO A 27 -29.49 -34.99 18.25
C PRO A 27 -30.53 -33.89 18.12
N ALA A 28 -30.74 -33.13 19.20
CA ALA A 28 -31.52 -31.91 19.07
C ALA A 28 -30.97 -31.24 17.81
N ALA A 29 -31.83 -31.03 16.82
CA ALA A 29 -31.52 -30.10 15.78
C ALA A 29 -31.42 -28.77 16.52
N SER A 30 -30.22 -28.49 17.03
CA SER A 30 -29.78 -27.16 17.38
C SER A 30 -29.84 -26.42 16.05
N GLY A 31 -31.04 -25.95 15.73
CA GLY A 31 -31.26 -24.72 15.00
C GLY A 31 -30.77 -23.57 15.85
N ASP A 32 -29.50 -23.62 16.27
CA ASP A 32 -28.69 -22.45 16.13
C ASP A 32 -28.47 -22.36 14.64
N ALA A 33 -29.29 -21.52 13.99
CA ALA A 33 -28.81 -20.86 12.80
C ALA A 33 -27.37 -20.49 13.11
N SER A 34 -26.42 -21.09 12.38
CA SER A 34 -25.01 -20.75 12.43
C SER A 34 -24.93 -19.24 12.25
N THR A 35 -25.00 -18.52 13.36
CA THR A 35 -24.53 -17.16 13.45
C THR A 35 -23.05 -17.36 13.21
N ALA A 36 -22.63 -17.13 11.96
CA ALA A 36 -21.22 -17.17 11.61
C ALA A 36 -20.52 -16.34 12.67
N ARG A 37 -19.83 -17.01 13.60
CA ARG A 37 -19.23 -16.35 14.75
C ARG A 37 -18.22 -15.39 14.15
N THR A 38 -18.35 -14.09 14.45
CA THR A 38 -17.49 -13.05 13.89
C THR A 38 -16.04 -13.48 14.01
N ALA A 39 -15.32 -13.51 12.88
CA ALA A 39 -13.92 -13.89 12.84
C ALA A 39 -13.13 -13.09 13.88
N ALA A 40 -12.30 -13.77 14.68
CA ALA A 40 -11.48 -13.11 15.67
C ALA A 40 -10.39 -12.31 14.95
N GLN A 41 -10.16 -11.07 15.36
CA GLN A 41 -9.01 -10.29 14.90
C GLN A 41 -7.82 -10.61 15.81
N LEU A 42 -6.81 -11.27 15.25
CA LEU A 42 -5.59 -11.64 15.96
C LEU A 42 -4.40 -10.84 15.44
N PRO A 43 -3.39 -10.52 16.28
CA PRO A 43 -2.16 -9.90 15.82
C PRO A 43 -1.47 -10.76 14.75
N VAL A 44 -0.89 -10.10 13.74
CA VAL A 44 -0.08 -10.80 12.74
C VAL A 44 1.21 -11.32 13.36
N GLU A 45 1.53 -12.60 13.15
CA GLU A 45 2.72 -13.25 13.71
C GLU A 45 3.97 -13.12 12.83
N ARG A 46 3.80 -12.86 11.52
CA ARG A 46 4.90 -12.66 10.59
C ARG A 46 4.54 -11.67 9.49
N THR A 47 5.44 -10.72 9.24
CA THR A 47 5.32 -9.69 8.20
C THR A 47 6.57 -9.69 7.35
N SER A 48 6.42 -9.53 6.04
CA SER A 48 7.52 -9.31 5.09
C SER A 48 7.29 -7.99 4.39
N LEU A 49 8.33 -7.16 4.27
CA LEU A 49 8.29 -5.89 3.56
C LEU A 49 9.48 -5.78 2.61
N LEU A 50 9.30 -5.09 1.49
CA LEU A 50 10.27 -4.98 0.42
C LEU A 50 10.50 -3.52 0.08
N CYS A 51 11.74 -3.08 0.27
CA CYS A 51 12.18 -1.75 -0.10
C CYS A 51 12.88 -1.86 -1.46
N PRO A 52 12.51 -1.05 -2.47
CA PRO A 52 13.14 -1.11 -3.78
C PRO A 52 14.61 -0.68 -3.72
N GLN A 53 15.34 -0.82 -4.83
CA GLN A 53 16.65 -0.19 -4.94
C GLN A 53 16.44 1.34 -4.90
N PRO A 54 17.08 2.06 -3.97
CA PRO A 54 16.69 3.43 -3.67
C PRO A 54 17.00 4.43 -4.80
N SER A 55 18.11 4.25 -5.51
CA SER A 55 18.55 5.15 -6.57
C SER A 55 19.62 4.52 -7.46
N THR A 56 19.75 5.02 -8.68
CA THR A 56 20.88 4.76 -9.59
C THR A 56 21.91 5.91 -9.59
N SER A 57 21.77 6.88 -8.67
CA SER A 57 22.63 8.06 -8.58
C SER A 57 23.75 7.89 -7.55
N ASP A 58 24.98 8.22 -7.92
CA ASP A 58 26.15 8.20 -7.02
C ASP A 58 26.08 9.22 -5.88
N ILE A 59 25.19 10.21 -6.00
CA ILE A 59 24.98 11.28 -5.01
C ILE A 59 23.62 11.14 -4.33
N ALA A 60 23.12 9.91 -4.22
CA ALA A 60 21.93 9.60 -3.46
C ALA A 60 22.29 9.29 -2.00
N ASP A 61 21.54 9.87 -1.07
CA ASP A 61 21.60 9.54 0.35
C ASP A 61 20.24 8.97 0.79
N THR A 62 20.25 7.76 1.34
CA THR A 62 19.03 7.03 1.70
C THR A 62 18.98 6.76 3.19
N ALA A 63 17.85 7.10 3.81
CA ALA A 63 17.52 6.75 5.18
C ALA A 63 16.39 5.71 5.22
N TYR A 64 16.57 4.71 6.07
CA TYR A 64 15.57 3.71 6.40
C TYR A 64 15.09 3.91 7.83
N THR A 65 13.78 3.97 8.04
CA THR A 65 13.20 4.00 9.40
C THR A 65 12.18 2.88 9.56
N SER A 66 12.51 1.93 10.43
CA SER A 66 11.64 0.82 10.83
C SER A 66 10.90 1.15 12.12
N PHE A 67 9.62 0.83 12.18
CA PHE A 67 8.80 0.98 13.38
C PHE A 67 7.72 -0.11 13.48
N THR A 68 7.49 -0.61 14.69
CA THR A 68 6.34 -1.47 15.02
C THR A 68 5.56 -0.82 16.15
N PRO A 69 4.25 -0.53 16.02
CA PRO A 69 3.44 -0.12 17.15
C PRO A 69 3.38 -1.20 18.24
N VAL A 70 3.26 -0.80 19.51
CA VAL A 70 3.07 -1.78 20.60
C VAL A 70 1.66 -2.36 20.50
N SER A 71 1.56 -3.65 20.19
CA SER A 71 0.29 -4.38 20.08
C SER A 71 0.04 -5.25 21.30
N LYS A 72 -1.23 -5.39 21.68
CA LYS A 72 -1.66 -6.35 22.72
C LYS A 72 -1.86 -7.73 22.11
N GLY A 73 -1.70 -8.78 22.93
CA GLY A 73 -1.97 -10.16 22.51
C GLY A 73 -0.84 -10.81 21.72
N THR A 74 0.32 -10.15 21.60
CA THR A 74 1.56 -10.76 21.10
C THR A 74 2.32 -11.44 22.23
N GLY A 75 3.12 -12.46 21.92
CA GLY A 75 4.10 -13.01 22.87
C GLY A 75 5.26 -12.05 23.14
N ASP A 76 6.15 -12.42 24.07
CA ASP A 76 7.29 -11.58 24.48
C ASP A 76 8.52 -11.67 23.55
N SER A 77 8.50 -12.60 22.59
CA SER A 77 9.63 -12.90 21.69
C SER A 77 9.36 -12.46 20.24
N GLY A 78 10.43 -12.39 19.45
CA GLY A 78 10.36 -12.02 18.04
C GLY A 78 11.63 -11.29 17.60
N LYS A 79 11.77 -11.09 16.29
CA LYS A 79 12.83 -10.30 15.68
C LYS A 79 12.29 -9.53 14.48
N ALA A 80 12.93 -8.43 14.13
CA ALA A 80 12.75 -7.79 12.83
C ALA A 80 14.11 -7.38 12.28
N GLU A 81 14.25 -7.44 10.96
CA GLU A 81 15.48 -7.05 10.27
C GLU A 81 15.20 -6.68 8.82
N LEU A 82 15.98 -5.72 8.29
CA LEU A 82 16.08 -5.41 6.87
C LEU A 82 17.44 -5.90 6.38
N GLN A 83 17.45 -6.77 5.39
CA GLN A 83 18.65 -7.31 4.78
C GLN A 83 18.72 -6.93 3.31
N SER A 84 19.92 -6.82 2.76
CA SER A 84 20.12 -6.56 1.34
C SER A 84 19.61 -7.72 0.49
N ALA A 85 18.87 -7.40 -0.57
CA ALA A 85 18.65 -8.30 -1.69
C ALA A 85 19.98 -8.52 -2.42
N THR A 86 20.21 -9.72 -2.95
CA THR A 86 21.36 -9.99 -3.80
C THR A 86 21.14 -9.38 -5.19
N GLU A 87 22.14 -8.69 -5.72
CA GLU A 87 22.09 -8.20 -7.11
C GLU A 87 22.35 -9.33 -8.13
N GLU A 88 21.71 -9.17 -9.31
CA GLU A 88 22.18 -9.55 -10.65
C GLU A 88 21.60 -10.83 -11.32
N SER A 89 20.72 -10.61 -12.32
CA SER A 89 20.51 -11.51 -13.47
C SER A 89 20.97 -10.87 -14.78
N ALA A 90 22.26 -10.61 -14.95
CA ALA A 90 22.81 -10.39 -16.29
C ALA A 90 23.02 -11.76 -16.98
N GLY A 91 22.39 -11.94 -18.14
CA GLY A 91 22.45 -13.18 -18.92
C GLY A 91 23.87 -13.67 -19.23
N ALA A 92 24.10 -14.97 -18.99
CA ALA A 92 25.07 -15.86 -19.62
C ALA A 92 26.48 -15.30 -19.95
N ALA A 93 27.44 -15.42 -19.02
CA ALA A 93 28.75 -16.05 -19.26
C ALA A 93 29.58 -16.16 -17.96
N GLY A 94 29.66 -17.37 -17.43
CA GLY A 94 30.71 -17.93 -16.56
C GLY A 94 31.48 -17.01 -15.59
N GLY A 95 31.20 -17.13 -14.30
CA GLY A 95 32.11 -16.60 -13.26
C GLY A 95 31.68 -16.87 -11.82
N LYS A 96 32.27 -17.89 -11.20
CA LYS A 96 32.41 -18.16 -9.75
C LYS A 96 31.24 -17.78 -8.81
N LYS A 97 30.56 -18.83 -8.31
CA LYS A 97 29.93 -18.86 -6.98
C LYS A 97 30.96 -18.45 -5.92
N SER A 98 30.85 -17.23 -5.39
CA SER A 98 31.30 -16.94 -4.04
C SER A 98 30.06 -16.89 -3.16
N GLY A 99 29.93 -17.85 -2.25
CA GLY A 99 29.07 -17.68 -1.08
C GLY A 99 29.63 -16.52 -0.28
N LYS A 100 29.12 -15.30 -0.52
CA LYS A 100 29.28 -14.19 0.41
C LYS A 100 28.46 -14.55 1.65
N SER A 101 29.06 -14.37 2.82
CA SER A 101 28.33 -14.28 4.08
C SER A 101 27.12 -13.37 3.86
N ALA A 102 25.95 -13.72 4.40
CA ALA A 102 24.83 -12.79 4.44
C ALA A 102 25.34 -11.45 5.01
N ASP A 103 25.19 -10.38 4.24
CA ASP A 103 25.59 -9.06 4.67
C ASP A 103 24.85 -8.69 5.96
N LYS A 104 25.50 -7.90 6.81
CA LYS A 104 24.91 -7.47 8.08
C LYS A 104 23.59 -6.72 7.78
N PRO A 105 22.49 -6.98 8.52
CA PRO A 105 21.25 -6.24 8.32
C PRO A 105 21.44 -4.73 8.41
N VAL A 106 20.84 -3.99 7.49
CA VAL A 106 20.88 -2.52 7.41
C VAL A 106 20.17 -1.91 8.62
N VAL A 107 19.03 -2.50 9.01
CA VAL A 107 18.25 -2.09 10.19
C VAL A 107 17.88 -3.31 11.02
N THR A 108 18.06 -3.22 12.34
CA THR A 108 17.60 -4.23 13.30
C THR A 108 16.91 -3.56 14.48
N PRO A 109 15.56 -3.49 14.50
CA PRO A 109 14.81 -2.96 15.63
C PRO A 109 15.06 -3.74 16.92
N LYS A 110 15.24 -3.01 18.03
CA LYS A 110 15.48 -3.61 19.35
C LYS A 110 14.20 -3.88 20.13
N GLU A 111 13.18 -3.06 19.92
CA GLU A 111 11.89 -3.16 20.59
C GLU A 111 10.77 -2.48 19.78
N PRO A 112 9.52 -2.98 19.85
CA PRO A 112 8.35 -2.23 19.38
C PRO A 112 8.16 -0.93 20.15
N GLY A 113 7.48 0.05 19.54
CA GLY A 113 7.19 1.35 20.14
C GLY A 113 8.30 2.39 20.01
N LYS A 114 9.47 2.00 19.49
CA LYS A 114 10.59 2.89 19.22
C LYS A 114 11.13 2.68 17.80
N PRO A 115 11.28 3.74 16.98
CA PRO A 115 11.86 3.60 15.65
C PRO A 115 13.33 3.18 15.71
N ALA A 116 13.74 2.36 14.75
CA ALA A 116 15.11 2.03 14.46
C ALA A 116 15.47 2.56 13.08
N THR A 117 16.68 3.11 12.95
CA THR A 117 17.14 3.78 11.73
C THR A 117 18.37 3.07 11.16
N GLY A 118 18.53 3.14 9.85
CA GLY A 118 19.77 2.81 9.13
C GLY A 118 19.86 3.67 7.88
N ASP A 119 21.00 3.61 7.21
CA ASP A 119 21.33 4.47 6.09
C ASP A 119 22.19 3.73 5.05
N SER A 120 22.13 4.21 3.81
CA SER A 120 22.98 3.81 2.69
C SER A 120 23.18 5.00 1.76
N SER A 121 24.19 4.96 0.91
CA SER A 121 24.43 6.01 -0.08
C SER A 121 24.99 5.47 -1.39
N GLY A 122 24.83 6.24 -2.44
CA GLY A 122 25.30 5.93 -3.79
C GLY A 122 24.42 4.97 -4.58
N ALA A 123 24.79 4.76 -5.84
CA ALA A 123 24.02 3.96 -6.80
C ALA A 123 24.07 2.44 -6.53
N GLU A 124 25.05 1.99 -5.74
CA GLU A 124 25.28 0.57 -5.39
C GLU A 124 24.47 0.13 -4.15
N ALA A 125 23.66 1.01 -3.57
CA ALA A 125 22.77 0.63 -2.47
C ALA A 125 21.70 -0.36 -2.99
N PRO A 126 21.61 -1.59 -2.45
CA PRO A 126 20.70 -2.60 -2.99
C PRO A 126 19.26 -2.38 -2.51
N ALA A 127 18.30 -3.02 -3.19
CA ALA A 127 16.98 -3.24 -2.61
C ALA A 127 17.07 -4.02 -1.29
N LEU A 128 16.09 -3.87 -0.40
CA LEU A 128 16.08 -4.56 0.90
C LEU A 128 14.88 -5.50 1.06
N VAL A 129 15.15 -6.69 1.57
CA VAL A 129 14.15 -7.68 2.01
C VAL A 129 14.04 -7.63 3.54
N GLY A 130 12.86 -7.26 4.02
CA GLY A 130 12.54 -7.15 5.43
C GLY A 130 11.71 -8.32 5.93
N THR A 131 12.03 -8.82 7.11
CA THR A 131 11.19 -9.78 7.85
C THR A 131 10.97 -9.32 9.28
N ALA A 132 9.76 -9.53 9.80
CA ALA A 132 9.41 -9.32 11.20
C ALA A 132 8.57 -10.49 11.72
N GLU A 133 8.84 -10.94 12.94
CA GLU A 133 8.20 -12.09 13.58
C GLU A 133 7.81 -11.76 15.03
N GLY A 134 6.77 -12.44 15.52
CA GLY A 134 6.27 -12.31 16.88
C GLY A 134 5.88 -10.87 17.19
N ARG A 135 6.35 -10.33 18.32
CA ARG A 135 5.98 -8.97 18.77
C ARG A 135 6.36 -7.83 17.82
N PHE A 136 7.23 -8.07 16.84
CA PHE A 136 7.64 -7.07 15.86
C PHE A 136 6.77 -7.06 14.60
N ALA A 137 6.00 -8.11 14.34
CA ALA A 137 5.26 -8.27 13.09
C ALA A 137 3.99 -7.38 12.97
N PRO A 138 3.16 -7.22 14.01
CA PRO A 138 1.91 -6.45 13.90
C PRO A 138 2.15 -4.98 13.54
N GLY A 139 1.76 -4.58 12.32
CA GLY A 139 1.85 -3.19 11.87
C GLY A 139 3.28 -2.74 11.64
N TRP A 140 4.20 -3.69 11.46
CA TRP A 140 5.57 -3.35 11.12
C TRP A 140 5.57 -2.51 9.85
N THR A 141 6.22 -1.36 9.93
CA THR A 141 6.28 -0.38 8.86
C THR A 141 7.71 0.04 8.68
N VAL A 142 8.14 0.14 7.42
CA VAL A 142 9.46 0.61 7.06
C VAL A 142 9.29 1.73 6.03
N GLN A 143 9.84 2.89 6.34
CA GLN A 143 9.99 3.99 5.40
C GLN A 143 11.38 3.91 4.78
N GLU A 144 11.43 4.10 3.47
CA GLU A 144 12.64 4.47 2.72
C GLU A 144 12.48 5.92 2.24
N THR A 145 13.48 6.75 2.52
CA THR A 145 13.53 8.15 2.09
C THR A 145 14.89 8.39 1.45
N THR A 146 14.91 8.74 0.17
CA THR A 146 16.13 8.98 -0.61
C THR A 146 16.16 10.42 -1.09
N GLU A 147 17.28 11.09 -0.83
CA GLU A 147 17.56 12.44 -1.31
C GLU A 147 18.57 12.37 -2.47
N VAL A 148 18.25 13.04 -3.57
CA VAL A 148 19.13 13.12 -4.76
C VAL A 148 19.36 14.58 -5.08
N ALA A 149 20.57 15.07 -4.82
CA ALA A 149 20.87 16.50 -4.87
C ALA A 149 20.84 17.11 -6.29
N ALA A 150 21.16 16.34 -7.32
CA ALA A 150 21.24 16.83 -8.70
C ALA A 150 21.02 15.73 -9.76
N GLY A 151 20.77 16.16 -11.00
CA GLY A 151 20.58 15.28 -12.15
C GLY A 151 19.11 14.91 -12.41
N THR A 152 18.90 13.93 -13.28
CA THR A 152 17.58 13.37 -13.59
C THR A 152 16.97 12.79 -12.32
N GLY A 153 15.73 13.16 -12.02
CA GLY A 153 15.05 12.68 -10.81
C GLY A 153 15.58 13.26 -9.50
N ARG A 154 16.32 14.38 -9.52
CA ARG A 154 16.65 15.14 -8.30
C ARG A 154 15.40 15.36 -7.43
N GLY A 155 15.55 15.38 -6.12
CA GLY A 155 14.43 15.60 -5.21
C GLY A 155 14.46 14.69 -3.99
N LEU A 156 13.32 14.62 -3.32
CA LEU A 156 13.09 13.77 -2.15
C LEU A 156 12.14 12.65 -2.55
N LEU A 157 12.67 11.45 -2.75
CA LEU A 157 11.91 10.26 -3.12
C LEU A 157 11.54 9.52 -1.84
N GLY A 158 10.25 9.23 -1.61
CA GLY A 158 9.86 8.50 -0.40
C GLY A 158 8.83 7.42 -0.66
N THR A 159 9.09 6.22 -0.12
CA THR A 159 8.16 5.10 -0.21
C THR A 159 8.03 4.35 1.11
N ASN A 160 6.86 3.77 1.34
CA ASN A 160 6.71 2.73 2.35
C ASN A 160 7.11 1.41 1.70
N CYS A 161 8.01 0.67 2.31
CA CYS A 161 8.34 -0.67 1.83
C CYS A 161 7.07 -1.53 1.84
N THR A 162 6.83 -2.28 0.77
CA THR A 162 5.54 -2.92 0.51
C THR A 162 5.58 -4.40 0.84
N ALA A 163 4.44 -4.98 1.24
CA ALA A 163 4.38 -6.43 1.35
C ALA A 163 4.36 -7.07 -0.05
N PRO A 164 4.94 -8.26 -0.22
CA PRO A 164 4.87 -8.97 -1.48
C PRO A 164 3.44 -9.36 -1.84
N ASP A 165 3.09 -9.18 -3.11
CA ASP A 165 1.78 -9.47 -3.68
C ASP A 165 1.91 -10.06 -5.10
N THR A 166 0.79 -10.28 -5.77
CA THR A 166 0.73 -10.89 -7.10
C THR A 166 0.17 -9.97 -8.19
N GLU A 167 -0.38 -8.81 -7.84
CA GLU A 167 -0.98 -7.87 -8.80
C GLU A 167 -0.75 -6.43 -8.37
N PHE A 168 -0.36 -5.55 -9.30
CA PHE A 168 -0.10 -4.14 -9.01
C PHE A 168 -0.49 -3.24 -10.18
N TRP A 169 -1.11 -2.10 -9.85
CA TRP A 169 -1.53 -1.09 -10.83
C TRP A 169 -0.82 0.25 -10.56
N PHE A 170 -0.15 0.80 -11.58
CA PHE A 170 0.55 2.09 -11.50
C PHE A 170 0.08 3.07 -12.58
N PRO A 171 -1.08 3.71 -12.42
CA PRO A 171 -1.49 4.83 -13.26
C PRO A 171 -0.56 6.02 -13.00
N GLY A 172 -0.01 6.65 -14.03
CA GLY A 172 0.85 7.85 -13.88
C GLY A 172 2.33 7.64 -14.20
N ALA A 173 2.71 6.42 -14.58
CA ALA A 173 4.00 6.15 -15.21
C ALA A 173 4.11 6.83 -16.59
N SER A 174 5.30 6.82 -17.18
CA SER A 174 5.59 7.45 -18.46
C SER A 174 6.74 6.74 -19.21
N THR A 175 6.67 6.75 -20.53
CA THR A 175 7.77 6.39 -21.44
C THR A 175 8.16 7.56 -22.35
N ALA A 176 7.71 8.79 -22.04
CA ALA A 176 8.13 10.01 -22.73
C ALA A 176 9.64 10.25 -22.60
N ALA A 177 10.22 10.97 -23.57
CA ALA A 177 11.67 11.18 -23.67
C ALA A 177 12.31 11.96 -22.50
N ASP A 178 11.52 12.74 -21.75
CA ASP A 178 11.94 13.48 -20.56
C ASP A 178 11.72 12.70 -19.25
N ARG A 179 11.33 11.42 -19.36
CA ARG A 179 11.02 10.52 -18.25
C ARG A 179 11.83 9.23 -18.35
N THR A 180 12.45 8.86 -17.23
CA THR A 180 13.21 7.61 -17.06
C THR A 180 12.57 6.82 -15.94
N ASP A 181 11.44 6.16 -16.24
CA ASP A 181 10.68 5.41 -15.24
C ASP A 181 11.11 3.94 -15.17
N TYR A 182 11.36 3.44 -13.96
CA TYR A 182 11.68 2.04 -13.69
C TYR A 182 10.56 1.36 -12.88
N VAL A 183 10.17 0.14 -13.26
CA VAL A 183 9.43 -0.75 -12.35
C VAL A 183 10.46 -1.59 -11.60
N HIS A 184 10.53 -1.42 -10.28
CA HIS A 184 11.39 -2.22 -9.42
C HIS A 184 10.64 -3.45 -8.96
N LEU A 185 11.12 -4.65 -9.30
CA LEU A 185 10.53 -5.93 -8.90
C LEU A 185 11.45 -6.63 -7.90
N THR A 186 11.03 -6.80 -6.65
CA THR A 186 11.84 -7.45 -5.61
C THR A 186 11.21 -8.76 -5.17
N ASN A 187 11.94 -9.87 -5.25
CA ASN A 187 11.47 -11.19 -4.85
C ASN A 187 11.99 -11.55 -3.44
N PRO A 188 11.11 -11.71 -2.42
CA PRO A 188 11.51 -12.08 -1.07
C PRO A 188 11.68 -13.59 -0.85
N ASP A 189 11.25 -14.41 -1.81
CA ASP A 189 11.08 -15.85 -1.64
C ASP A 189 12.35 -16.62 -2.08
N ASP A 190 12.52 -17.84 -1.57
CA ASP A 190 13.66 -18.73 -1.91
C ASP A 190 13.55 -19.36 -3.32
N SER A 191 12.47 -19.07 -4.05
CA SER A 191 12.20 -19.54 -5.40
C SER A 191 12.03 -18.36 -6.35
N ALA A 192 12.45 -18.53 -7.61
CA ALA A 192 12.26 -17.50 -8.63
C ALA A 192 10.77 -17.18 -8.83
N ALA A 193 10.47 -15.89 -9.01
CA ALA A 193 9.16 -15.41 -9.41
C ALA A 193 9.11 -15.17 -10.93
N VAL A 194 7.94 -15.31 -11.53
CA VAL A 194 7.71 -15.02 -12.95
C VAL A 194 6.64 -13.95 -13.06
N VAL A 195 6.98 -12.84 -13.71
CA VAL A 195 6.20 -11.60 -13.73
C VAL A 195 5.94 -11.15 -15.16
N ASP A 196 4.73 -10.67 -15.42
CA ASP A 196 4.37 -9.97 -16.65
C ASP A 196 4.15 -8.48 -16.35
N ILE A 197 4.57 -7.62 -17.29
CA ILE A 197 4.37 -6.17 -17.27
C ILE A 197 3.61 -5.77 -18.53
N GLU A 198 2.36 -5.36 -18.33
CA GLU A 198 1.49 -4.81 -19.39
C GLU A 198 1.45 -3.28 -19.29
N LEU A 199 1.44 -2.62 -20.45
CA LEU A 199 1.46 -1.16 -20.56
C LEU A 199 0.22 -0.68 -21.29
N TYR A 200 -0.51 0.28 -20.73
CA TYR A 200 -1.73 0.83 -21.32
C TYR A 200 -1.60 2.35 -21.52
N GLY A 201 -1.74 2.77 -22.78
CA GLY A 201 -1.78 4.17 -23.20
C GLY A 201 -3.20 4.67 -23.48
N LYS A 202 -3.29 5.86 -24.06
CA LYS A 202 -4.58 6.50 -24.42
C LYS A 202 -5.37 5.74 -25.50
N ASP A 203 -4.69 4.93 -26.30
CA ASP A 203 -5.29 4.17 -27.41
C ASP A 203 -5.46 2.68 -27.07
N GLY A 204 -5.18 2.28 -25.82
CA GLY A 204 -5.30 0.91 -25.34
C GLY A 204 -3.98 0.28 -24.90
N ALA A 205 -3.95 -1.05 -24.88
CA ALA A 205 -2.75 -1.83 -24.62
C ALA A 205 -1.66 -1.53 -25.66
N LEU A 206 -0.45 -1.27 -25.17
CA LEU A 206 0.74 -1.11 -26.01
C LEU A 206 1.36 -2.46 -26.28
N LYS A 207 1.99 -2.59 -27.45
CA LYS A 207 2.75 -3.78 -27.77
C LYS A 207 4.04 -3.80 -26.96
N SER A 208 4.13 -4.74 -26.02
CA SER A 208 5.37 -4.99 -25.28
C SER A 208 6.30 -5.91 -26.07
N THR A 209 7.60 -5.60 -26.10
CA THR A 209 8.62 -6.42 -26.78
C THR A 209 9.22 -7.50 -25.87
N VAL A 210 9.31 -7.23 -24.56
CA VAL A 210 9.99 -8.09 -23.56
C VAL A 210 9.31 -8.11 -22.18
N GLY A 211 8.07 -7.60 -22.06
CA GLY A 211 7.36 -7.48 -20.79
C GLY A 211 6.78 -8.78 -20.23
N ASP A 212 6.74 -9.87 -21.00
CA ASP A 212 6.12 -11.13 -20.60
C ASP A 212 7.17 -12.13 -20.05
N GLY A 213 6.85 -12.78 -18.93
CA GLY A 213 7.66 -13.88 -18.38
C GLY A 213 9.01 -13.46 -17.78
N ILE A 214 9.10 -12.24 -17.27
CA ILE A 214 10.30 -11.72 -16.59
C ILE A 214 10.56 -12.58 -15.36
N THR A 215 11.77 -13.15 -15.27
CA THR A 215 12.17 -13.99 -14.12
C THR A 215 12.91 -13.14 -13.10
N VAL A 216 12.38 -13.07 -11.88
CA VAL A 216 13.03 -12.39 -10.75
C VAL A 216 13.63 -13.46 -9.83
N GLN A 217 14.94 -13.49 -9.70
CA GLN A 217 15.65 -14.52 -8.93
C GLN A 217 15.30 -14.46 -7.43
N PRO A 218 15.50 -15.57 -6.69
CA PRO A 218 15.32 -15.57 -5.24
C PRO A 218 16.12 -14.46 -4.55
N HIS A 219 15.50 -13.74 -3.63
CA HIS A 219 16.13 -12.65 -2.86
C HIS A 219 16.79 -11.57 -3.73
N ALA A 220 16.34 -11.39 -4.96
CA ALA A 220 16.89 -10.41 -5.90
C ALA A 220 15.90 -9.30 -6.23
N SER A 221 16.42 -8.20 -6.77
CA SER A 221 15.65 -7.09 -7.30
C SER A 221 16.04 -6.81 -8.75
N GLU A 222 15.05 -6.58 -9.60
CA GLU A 222 15.22 -6.31 -11.02
C GLU A 222 14.53 -4.97 -11.36
N PRO A 223 15.31 -3.89 -11.61
CA PRO A 223 14.78 -2.62 -12.10
C PRO A 223 14.56 -2.69 -13.62
N ILE A 224 13.31 -2.64 -14.06
CA ILE A 224 12.94 -2.70 -15.48
C ILE A 224 12.62 -1.29 -16.01
N LEU A 225 13.44 -0.80 -16.94
CA LEU A 225 13.25 0.51 -17.58
C LEU A 225 12.06 0.48 -18.56
N LEU A 226 11.00 1.23 -18.28
CA LEU A 226 9.72 1.14 -19.01
C LEU A 226 9.83 1.53 -20.49
N ASN A 227 10.68 2.50 -20.84
CA ASN A 227 10.83 2.93 -22.23
C ASN A 227 11.53 1.90 -23.13
N THR A 228 12.10 0.83 -22.55
CA THR A 228 12.68 -0.29 -23.31
C THR A 228 11.65 -1.35 -23.67
N LEU A 229 10.47 -1.32 -23.04
CA LEU A 229 9.41 -2.30 -23.24
C LEU A 229 8.52 -1.97 -24.45
N THR A 230 8.52 -0.72 -24.91
CA THR A 230 7.66 -0.23 -26.01
C THR A 230 8.37 0.84 -26.83
N ASP A 231 8.19 0.81 -28.15
CA ASP A 231 8.67 1.88 -29.05
C ASP A 231 7.73 3.10 -29.06
N ASP A 232 6.51 2.95 -28.55
CA ASP A 232 5.48 4.00 -28.52
C ASP A 232 5.56 4.81 -27.22
N ALA A 233 6.27 5.93 -27.26
CA ALA A 233 6.41 6.85 -26.13
C ALA A 233 5.06 7.42 -25.66
N GLN A 234 4.75 7.26 -24.37
CA GLN A 234 3.53 7.75 -23.74
C GLN A 234 3.85 8.71 -22.60
N THR A 235 3.22 9.89 -22.59
CA THR A 235 3.28 10.82 -21.46
C THR A 235 2.47 10.35 -20.25
N ASN A 236 1.36 9.66 -20.48
CA ASN A 236 0.51 9.11 -19.43
C ASN A 236 0.32 7.62 -19.71
N LEU A 237 0.82 6.80 -18.80
CA LEU A 237 0.82 5.35 -18.91
C LEU A 237 0.23 4.74 -17.65
N THR A 238 -0.50 3.65 -17.81
CA THR A 238 -0.84 2.74 -16.72
C THR A 238 -0.03 1.48 -16.90
N VAL A 239 0.75 1.12 -15.87
CA VAL A 239 1.47 -0.15 -15.81
C VAL A 239 0.64 -1.13 -15.00
N HIS A 240 0.53 -2.36 -15.48
CA HIS A 240 -0.04 -3.48 -14.77
C HIS A 240 1.02 -4.56 -14.61
N VAL A 241 1.28 -4.97 -13.37
CA VAL A 241 2.24 -6.03 -13.06
C VAL A 241 1.45 -7.22 -12.53
N THR A 242 1.57 -8.38 -13.19
CA THR A 242 0.94 -9.64 -12.75
C THR A 242 2.01 -10.70 -12.50
N VAL A 243 1.93 -11.39 -11.36
CA VAL A 243 2.85 -12.47 -11.00
C VAL A 243 2.21 -13.82 -11.33
N ARG A 244 2.79 -14.55 -12.28
CA ARG A 244 2.34 -15.91 -12.68
C ARG A 244 2.69 -16.97 -11.64
N SER A 245 3.83 -16.80 -10.96
CA SER A 245 4.33 -17.72 -9.95
C SER A 245 5.23 -16.99 -8.96
N GLY A 246 5.14 -17.34 -7.68
CA GLY A 246 5.79 -16.61 -6.59
C GLY A 246 5.01 -15.34 -6.21
N ARG A 247 5.70 -14.40 -5.57
CA ARG A 247 5.20 -13.05 -5.24
C ARG A 247 6.36 -12.07 -5.30
N VAL A 248 6.08 -10.80 -5.55
CA VAL A 248 7.11 -9.75 -5.57
C VAL A 248 6.59 -8.50 -4.86
N GLY A 249 7.50 -7.62 -4.45
CA GLY A 249 7.18 -6.22 -4.23
C GLY A 249 7.38 -5.46 -5.53
N ALA A 250 6.47 -4.53 -5.84
CA ALA A 250 6.56 -3.70 -7.04
C ALA A 250 6.31 -2.22 -6.71
N THR A 251 7.19 -1.35 -7.21
CA THR A 251 7.05 0.12 -7.12
C THR A 251 7.65 0.77 -8.35
N VAL A 252 7.05 1.87 -8.83
CA VAL A 252 7.60 2.62 -9.95
C VAL A 252 8.47 3.77 -9.45
N GLN A 253 9.73 3.82 -9.86
CA GLN A 253 10.58 4.99 -9.70
C GLN A 253 10.35 5.92 -10.89
N ALA A 254 9.79 7.11 -10.66
CA ALA A 254 9.50 8.05 -11.72
C ALA A 254 10.50 9.21 -11.70
N LEU A 255 11.38 9.27 -12.70
CA LEU A 255 12.46 10.26 -12.77
C LEU A 255 12.24 11.19 -13.96
N ASP A 256 12.11 12.49 -13.70
CA ASP A 256 11.94 13.53 -14.71
C ASP A 256 13.19 14.41 -14.79
N ASP A 257 13.61 14.77 -16.00
CA ASP A 257 14.81 15.58 -16.24
C ASP A 257 14.71 17.01 -15.68
N LYS A 258 13.48 17.52 -15.46
CA LYS A 258 13.23 18.90 -15.05
C LYS A 258 12.36 19.03 -13.82
N LEU A 259 11.41 18.11 -13.65
CA LEU A 259 10.40 18.16 -12.60
C LEU A 259 10.74 17.22 -11.43
N GLY A 260 11.94 16.64 -11.44
CA GLY A 260 12.49 15.85 -10.33
C GLY A 260 11.97 14.43 -10.28
N GLY A 261 12.11 13.77 -9.14
CA GLY A 261 11.77 12.35 -9.00
C GLY A 261 11.03 12.03 -7.70
N ASP A 262 10.15 11.03 -7.77
CA ASP A 262 9.50 10.41 -6.60
C ASP A 262 9.11 8.96 -6.91
N TRP A 263 8.74 8.22 -5.88
CA TRP A 263 8.16 6.89 -6.00
C TRP A 263 6.66 6.96 -6.29
N LEU A 264 6.21 6.21 -7.29
CA LEU A 264 4.81 5.89 -7.53
C LEU A 264 4.52 4.50 -6.94
N ALA A 265 3.91 4.49 -5.75
CA ALA A 265 3.39 3.26 -5.15
C ALA A 265 2.15 2.75 -5.91
N ALA A 266 1.85 1.46 -5.74
CA ALA A 266 0.70 0.84 -6.39
C ALA A 266 -0.61 1.50 -5.93
N SER A 267 -1.53 1.69 -6.87
CA SER A 267 -2.92 1.99 -6.58
C SER A 267 -3.56 0.85 -5.79
N THR A 268 -4.56 1.17 -4.99
CA THR A 268 -5.47 0.15 -4.45
C THR A 268 -6.06 -0.70 -5.57
N ASP A 269 -6.48 -1.92 -5.25
CA ASP A 269 -7.23 -2.80 -6.16
C ASP A 269 -8.36 -2.04 -6.87
N PRO A 270 -8.69 -2.40 -8.13
CA PRO A 270 -9.73 -1.75 -8.89
C PRO A 270 -11.02 -1.60 -8.09
N ALA A 271 -11.45 -0.35 -7.87
CA ALA A 271 -12.58 -0.03 -7.01
C ALA A 271 -13.52 0.98 -7.67
N ARG A 272 -14.78 0.94 -7.25
CA ARG A 272 -15.85 1.77 -7.83
C ARG A 272 -15.73 3.24 -7.45
N SER A 273 -15.19 3.51 -6.27
CA SER A 273 -14.94 4.86 -5.76
C SER A 273 -13.52 4.91 -5.26
N LEU A 274 -12.80 5.98 -5.59
CA LEU A 274 -11.40 6.16 -5.25
C LEU A 274 -11.18 7.43 -4.46
N VAL A 275 -10.18 7.41 -3.58
CA VAL A 275 -9.72 8.58 -2.84
C VAL A 275 -8.22 8.68 -3.00
N LEU A 276 -7.75 9.86 -3.40
CA LEU A 276 -6.34 10.20 -3.61
C LEU A 276 -5.97 11.33 -2.61
N PRO A 277 -5.53 10.98 -1.38
CA PRO A 277 -5.49 11.93 -0.28
C PRO A 277 -4.24 12.80 -0.22
N GLY A 278 -4.41 14.06 0.21
CA GLY A 278 -3.31 14.94 0.62
C GLY A 278 -2.57 15.64 -0.51
N ILE A 279 -3.31 16.17 -1.49
CA ILE A 279 -2.79 17.17 -2.44
C ILE A 279 -2.35 18.40 -1.64
N PRO A 280 -1.05 18.79 -1.70
CA PRO A 280 -0.53 19.94 -0.96
C PRO A 280 -1.18 21.25 -1.41
N LYS A 281 -1.35 22.19 -0.47
CA LYS A 281 -2.01 23.48 -0.71
C LYS A 281 -1.33 24.38 -1.76
N ASP A 282 -0.04 24.15 -1.98
CA ASP A 282 0.83 24.88 -2.89
C ASP A 282 1.16 24.06 -4.15
N ALA A 283 0.35 23.05 -4.47
CA ALA A 283 0.39 22.36 -5.75
C ALA A 283 0.11 23.36 -6.89
N THR A 284 1.00 23.40 -7.86
CA THR A 284 0.91 24.29 -9.03
C THR A 284 0.29 23.60 -10.25
N SER A 285 0.38 22.27 -10.30
CA SER A 285 -0.29 21.42 -11.28
C SER A 285 -0.59 20.06 -10.65
N VAL A 286 -1.78 19.54 -10.93
CA VAL A 286 -2.21 18.20 -10.53
C VAL A 286 -2.75 17.50 -11.77
N ARG A 287 -2.12 16.39 -12.17
CA ARG A 287 -2.61 15.55 -13.26
C ARG A 287 -3.20 14.26 -12.70
N LEU A 288 -4.47 13.99 -13.00
CA LEU A 288 -5.12 12.73 -12.70
C LEU A 288 -4.90 11.77 -13.87
N VAL A 289 -4.45 10.54 -13.59
CA VAL A 289 -4.36 9.43 -14.54
C VAL A 289 -5.23 8.29 -14.01
N ALA A 290 -6.12 7.76 -14.85
CA ALA A 290 -7.07 6.71 -14.49
C ALA A 290 -7.18 5.66 -15.60
N PHE A 291 -7.52 4.43 -15.20
CA PHE A 291 -7.66 3.29 -16.09
C PHE A 291 -8.82 2.39 -15.64
N VAL A 292 -9.46 1.75 -16.62
CA VAL A 292 -10.54 0.78 -16.42
C VAL A 292 -10.04 -0.59 -16.88
N PRO A 293 -9.75 -1.52 -15.95
CA PRO A 293 -9.33 -2.88 -16.30
C PRO A 293 -10.43 -3.73 -16.95
N GLY A 294 -11.70 -3.41 -16.68
CA GLY A 294 -12.84 -4.13 -17.22
C GLY A 294 -13.12 -3.83 -18.70
N ASP A 295 -14.22 -4.41 -19.20
CA ASP A 295 -14.69 -4.30 -20.59
C ASP A 295 -15.76 -3.21 -20.81
N THR A 296 -16.10 -2.47 -19.75
CA THR A 296 -17.18 -1.48 -19.75
C THR A 296 -16.62 -0.11 -19.39
N ASP A 297 -16.96 0.93 -20.15
CA ASP A 297 -16.53 2.31 -19.88
C ASP A 297 -17.00 2.82 -18.51
N ALA A 298 -16.19 3.67 -17.88
CA ALA A 298 -16.49 4.31 -16.61
C ALA A 298 -16.70 5.82 -16.76
N ASP A 299 -17.82 6.32 -16.22
CA ASP A 299 -18.05 7.75 -16.03
C ASP A 299 -17.90 8.09 -14.54
N LEU A 300 -16.91 8.92 -14.23
CA LEU A 300 -16.54 9.29 -12.87
C LEU A 300 -16.84 10.76 -12.62
N LYS A 301 -17.51 11.05 -11.51
CA LYS A 301 -17.56 12.40 -10.94
C LYS A 301 -16.22 12.69 -10.28
N VAL A 302 -15.64 13.84 -10.59
CA VAL A 302 -14.40 14.30 -9.96
C VAL A 302 -14.74 15.38 -8.92
N ARG A 303 -14.32 15.16 -7.68
CA ARG A 303 -14.54 16.11 -6.57
C ARG A 303 -13.26 16.32 -5.79
N LEU A 304 -13.08 17.52 -5.26
CA LEU A 304 -12.00 17.84 -4.33
C LEU A 304 -12.58 18.04 -2.93
N ALA A 305 -12.19 17.20 -1.97
CA ALA A 305 -12.49 17.39 -0.56
C ALA A 305 -11.49 18.37 0.04
N THR A 306 -11.92 19.60 0.34
CA THR A 306 -11.13 20.67 0.97
C THR A 306 -11.41 20.74 2.47
N PRO A 307 -10.79 21.65 3.25
CA PRO A 307 -11.15 21.85 4.66
C PRO A 307 -12.58 22.37 4.86
N SER A 308 -13.16 22.99 3.83
CA SER A 308 -14.50 23.60 3.86
C SER A 308 -15.60 22.72 3.27
N GLY A 309 -15.26 21.73 2.43
CA GLY A 309 -16.20 20.75 1.91
C GLY A 309 -15.80 20.15 0.56
N LEU A 310 -16.71 19.40 -0.06
CA LEU A 310 -16.51 18.87 -1.40
C LEU A 310 -16.81 19.94 -2.46
N ILE A 311 -15.80 20.35 -3.22
CA ILE A 311 -15.96 21.23 -4.38
C ILE A 311 -15.81 20.44 -5.67
N THR A 312 -16.20 21.05 -6.79
CA THR A 312 -16.03 20.47 -8.13
C THR A 312 -14.94 21.26 -8.86
N PRO A 313 -13.85 20.61 -9.32
CA PRO A 313 -12.85 21.26 -10.14
C PRO A 313 -13.47 21.83 -11.43
N ALA A 314 -13.20 23.11 -11.72
CA ALA A 314 -13.80 23.79 -12.87
C ALA A 314 -13.36 23.17 -14.19
N GLY A 315 -14.33 22.83 -15.07
CA GLY A 315 -14.05 22.23 -16.37
C GLY A 315 -13.66 20.75 -16.33
N HIS A 316 -13.67 20.14 -15.13
CA HIS A 316 -13.35 18.73 -14.91
C HIS A 316 -14.38 18.11 -13.96
N GLU A 317 -15.66 18.40 -14.15
CA GLU A 317 -16.76 17.90 -13.32
C GLU A 317 -16.89 16.37 -13.40
N THR A 318 -16.59 15.83 -14.59
CA THR A 318 -16.65 14.42 -14.92
C THR A 318 -15.43 13.97 -15.71
N LEU A 319 -15.04 12.72 -15.53
CA LEU A 319 -14.03 12.02 -16.29
C LEU A 319 -14.65 10.77 -16.93
N HIS A 320 -14.57 10.68 -18.25
CA HIS A 320 -14.92 9.47 -18.98
C HIS A 320 -13.66 8.67 -19.26
N VAL A 321 -13.66 7.38 -18.87
CA VAL A 321 -12.55 6.45 -19.07
C VAL A 321 -13.05 5.26 -19.87
N LYS A 322 -12.46 5.05 -21.05
CA LYS A 322 -12.81 3.89 -21.88
C LYS A 322 -12.21 2.61 -21.31
N ALA A 323 -12.93 1.51 -21.43
CA ALA A 323 -12.44 0.19 -21.11
C ALA A 323 -11.09 -0.10 -21.78
N GLY A 324 -10.11 -0.56 -21.01
CA GLY A 324 -8.77 -0.90 -21.51
C GLY A 324 -7.91 0.29 -21.98
N MET A 325 -8.32 1.55 -21.75
CA MET A 325 -7.57 2.74 -22.14
C MET A 325 -7.21 3.62 -20.94
N THR A 326 -6.02 4.22 -20.97
CA THR A 326 -5.59 5.20 -19.95
C THR A 326 -6.14 6.58 -20.30
N ALA A 327 -6.90 7.17 -19.38
CA ALA A 327 -7.36 8.56 -19.47
C ALA A 327 -6.55 9.46 -18.54
N ALA A 328 -6.25 10.68 -18.98
CA ALA A 328 -5.56 11.66 -18.16
C ALA A 328 -6.18 13.06 -18.31
N ILE A 329 -6.30 13.79 -17.20
CA ILE A 329 -6.77 15.18 -17.17
C ILE A 329 -5.84 16.04 -16.33
N ASP A 330 -5.59 17.26 -16.79
CA ASP A 330 -4.79 18.25 -16.07
C ASP A 330 -5.73 19.18 -15.29
N LEU A 331 -5.69 19.09 -13.96
CA LEU A 331 -6.52 19.88 -13.06
C LEU A 331 -5.88 21.23 -12.70
N GLY A 332 -4.65 21.50 -13.17
CA GLY A 332 -3.89 22.71 -12.82
C GLY A 332 -3.68 22.90 -11.31
N ASP A 333 -3.61 24.14 -10.84
CA ASP A 333 -3.69 24.50 -9.41
C ASP A 333 -5.14 24.33 -8.92
N VAL A 334 -5.53 23.07 -8.72
CA VAL A 334 -6.87 22.71 -8.26
C VAL A 334 -7.09 23.08 -6.79
N THR A 335 -6.00 23.19 -6.01
CA THR A 335 -6.03 23.45 -4.57
C THR A 335 -6.28 24.92 -4.22
N ARG A 336 -5.86 25.86 -5.08
CA ARG A 336 -6.07 27.31 -4.88
C ARG A 336 -5.63 27.80 -3.48
N GLY A 337 -4.56 27.23 -2.93
CA GLY A 337 -4.05 27.57 -1.60
C GLY A 337 -4.65 26.77 -0.43
N GLU A 338 -5.57 25.84 -0.67
CA GLU A 338 -6.12 24.92 0.33
C GLU A 338 -5.80 23.46 0.00
N ALA A 339 -5.16 22.75 0.94
CA ALA A 339 -4.86 21.33 0.75
C ALA A 339 -6.15 20.52 0.64
N GLY A 340 -6.13 19.43 -0.13
CA GLY A 340 -7.32 18.64 -0.36
C GLY A 340 -7.05 17.20 -0.75
N SER A 341 -8.11 16.45 -1.01
CA SER A 341 -8.04 15.07 -1.50
C SER A 341 -8.98 14.92 -2.68
N LEU A 342 -8.53 14.26 -3.75
CA LEU A 342 -9.41 13.98 -4.88
C LEU A 342 -10.28 12.77 -4.56
N VAL A 343 -11.56 12.86 -4.89
CA VAL A 343 -12.57 11.82 -4.69
C VAL A 343 -13.22 11.54 -6.03
N LEU A 344 -13.12 10.28 -6.48
CA LEU A 344 -13.74 9.79 -7.71
C LEU A 344 -14.90 8.88 -7.33
N THR A 345 -16.08 9.14 -7.89
CA THR A 345 -17.29 8.32 -7.66
C THR A 345 -18.05 8.12 -8.97
N PRO A 346 -18.71 6.99 -9.21
CA PRO A 346 -19.44 6.76 -10.46
C PRO A 346 -20.60 7.75 -10.64
N THR A 347 -20.84 8.22 -11.86
CA THR A 347 -22.06 8.98 -12.22
C THR A 347 -23.16 8.13 -12.84
N GLY A 348 -22.85 6.88 -13.21
CA GLY A 348 -23.76 5.92 -13.84
C GLY A 348 -23.45 4.49 -13.42
N THR A 349 -23.19 3.61 -14.39
CA THR A 349 -22.77 2.23 -14.13
C THR A 349 -21.52 2.21 -13.25
N SER A 350 -21.58 1.40 -12.20
CA SER A 350 -20.50 1.33 -11.22
C SER A 350 -19.41 0.37 -11.70
N VAL A 351 -18.38 0.92 -12.35
CA VAL A 351 -17.24 0.19 -12.92
C VAL A 351 -16.01 0.33 -12.03
N PRO A 352 -15.29 -0.76 -11.71
CA PRO A 352 -14.01 -0.70 -11.01
C PRO A 352 -12.94 0.04 -11.83
N VAL A 353 -12.24 0.97 -11.18
CA VAL A 353 -11.19 1.79 -11.78
C VAL A 353 -9.97 1.83 -10.87
N VAL A 354 -8.81 2.11 -11.45
CA VAL A 354 -7.57 2.46 -10.73
C VAL A 354 -7.15 3.87 -11.13
N ALA A 355 -6.52 4.60 -10.21
CA ALA A 355 -6.03 5.95 -10.49
C ALA A 355 -4.83 6.36 -9.64
N ALA A 356 -4.10 7.37 -10.10
CA ALA A 356 -3.13 8.12 -9.32
C ALA A 356 -3.08 9.58 -9.76
N LEU A 357 -2.49 10.42 -8.92
CA LEU A 357 -2.14 11.80 -9.24
C LEU A 357 -0.64 11.92 -9.45
N ARG A 358 -0.25 12.73 -10.42
CA ARG A 358 1.04 13.41 -10.44
C ARG A 358 0.83 14.84 -9.94
N VAL A 359 1.59 15.25 -8.93
CA VAL A 359 1.49 16.58 -8.31
C VAL A 359 2.80 17.32 -8.48
N VAL A 360 2.75 18.55 -8.98
CA VAL A 360 3.93 19.42 -9.14
C VAL A 360 3.84 20.61 -8.20
N ARG A 361 4.92 20.88 -7.46
CA ARG A 361 5.09 22.07 -6.61
C ARG A 361 6.25 22.92 -7.10
N GLY A 362 6.31 24.18 -6.67
CA GLY A 362 7.41 25.09 -6.99
C GLY A 362 7.28 25.77 -8.36
N THR A 363 8.30 26.54 -8.74
CA THR A 363 8.33 27.32 -10.00
C THR A 363 9.72 27.30 -10.63
N GLY A 364 9.78 27.37 -11.96
CA GLY A 364 11.04 27.38 -12.70
C GLY A 364 11.91 26.15 -12.37
N ALA A 365 13.19 26.37 -12.12
CA ALA A 365 14.15 25.29 -11.80
C ALA A 365 13.93 24.62 -10.42
N LYS A 366 13.04 25.17 -9.59
CA LYS A 366 12.71 24.62 -8.26
C LYS A 366 11.42 23.79 -8.27
N GLN A 367 11.01 23.31 -9.45
CA GLN A 367 9.87 22.43 -9.58
C GLN A 367 10.24 21.00 -9.20
N GLU A 368 9.36 20.40 -8.40
CA GLU A 368 9.44 19.01 -7.97
C GLU A 368 8.11 18.30 -8.19
N THR A 369 8.15 16.98 -8.30
CA THR A 369 7.00 16.11 -8.52
C THR A 369 6.86 15.11 -7.40
N ALA A 370 5.63 14.81 -6.99
CA ALA A 370 5.29 13.65 -6.19
C ALA A 370 4.10 12.90 -6.79
N PHE A 371 3.90 11.65 -6.37
CA PHE A 371 2.77 10.84 -6.80
C PHE A 371 1.83 10.50 -5.65
N ILE A 372 0.52 10.48 -5.92
CA ILE A 372 -0.50 10.09 -4.94
C ILE A 372 -1.39 9.04 -5.59
N PRO A 373 -1.15 7.73 -5.37
CA PRO A 373 -2.06 6.70 -5.82
C PRO A 373 -3.40 6.78 -5.08
N ALA A 374 -4.46 6.27 -5.72
CA ALA A 374 -5.68 5.94 -4.98
C ALA A 374 -5.36 4.89 -3.92
N THR A 375 -5.89 5.08 -2.72
CA THR A 375 -5.61 4.23 -1.56
C THR A 375 -6.89 3.70 -0.95
N SER A 376 -6.80 2.53 -0.31
CA SER A 376 -7.82 2.05 0.59
C SER A 376 -7.91 2.94 1.84
N GLN A 377 -9.05 2.86 2.54
CA GLN A 377 -9.23 3.55 3.81
C GLN A 377 -8.22 3.05 4.85
N VAL A 378 -7.92 3.90 5.83
CA VAL A 378 -7.26 3.45 7.07
C VAL A 378 -8.12 2.32 7.66
N GLY A 379 -7.53 1.14 7.86
CA GLY A 379 -8.21 -0.01 8.45
C GLY A 379 -8.34 0.11 9.96
N THR A 380 -7.93 -0.92 10.71
CA THR A 380 -7.93 -0.83 12.19
C THR A 380 -6.96 0.27 12.64
N ARG A 381 -5.84 0.37 11.93
CA ARG A 381 -4.85 1.43 12.07
C ARG A 381 -3.99 1.52 10.81
N ALA A 382 -3.33 2.65 10.61
CA ALA A 382 -2.27 2.85 9.64
C ALA A 382 -1.06 3.45 10.34
N THR A 383 0.14 3.12 9.88
CA THR A 383 1.38 3.59 10.51
C THR A 383 2.30 4.14 9.43
N VAL A 384 2.99 5.24 9.75
CA VAL A 384 4.01 5.82 8.88
C VAL A 384 5.22 6.22 9.72
N ALA A 385 6.41 5.81 9.29
CA ALA A 385 7.65 6.11 9.98
C ALA A 385 8.30 7.40 9.43
N ASP A 386 9.49 7.69 9.92
CA ASP A 386 10.36 8.78 9.47
C ASP A 386 9.79 10.21 9.55
N ASN A 387 9.09 10.54 10.63
CA ASN A 387 8.56 11.88 10.85
C ASN A 387 9.55 12.74 11.65
N SER A 388 9.59 14.02 11.34
CA SER A 388 10.41 15.03 12.02
C SER A 388 9.54 16.14 12.61
N SER A 389 10.10 16.91 13.55
CA SER A 389 9.38 18.02 14.18
C SER A 389 8.99 19.16 13.21
N LYS A 390 9.59 19.15 12.02
CA LYS A 390 9.31 20.06 10.90
C LYS A 390 9.30 19.25 9.61
N GLY A 391 8.62 19.74 8.57
CA GLY A 391 8.61 19.08 7.25
C GLY A 391 7.60 17.93 7.13
N THR A 392 7.02 17.43 8.22
CA THR A 392 5.93 16.45 8.19
C THR A 392 4.56 17.14 8.18
N THR A 393 3.70 16.75 7.24
CA THR A 393 2.29 17.15 7.21
C THR A 393 1.40 15.91 7.11
N LEU A 394 0.46 15.73 8.04
CA LEU A 394 -0.51 14.63 8.02
C LEU A 394 -1.86 15.15 7.50
N ALA A 395 -2.33 14.60 6.39
CA ALA A 395 -3.65 14.87 5.84
C ALA A 395 -4.63 13.75 6.24
N LEU A 396 -5.80 14.12 6.75
CA LEU A 396 -6.90 13.21 7.08
C LEU A 396 -8.14 13.60 6.27
N ALA A 397 -8.67 12.68 5.49
CA ALA A 397 -9.84 12.88 4.65
C ALA A 397 -11.00 11.98 5.07
N ALA A 398 -12.19 12.58 5.21
CA ALA A 398 -13.43 11.87 5.55
C ALA A 398 -14.50 12.19 4.49
N PRO A 399 -14.37 11.68 3.25
CA PRO A 399 -15.14 12.16 2.10
C PRO A 399 -16.65 11.85 2.18
N GLY A 400 -17.04 10.84 2.97
CA GLY A 400 -18.44 10.43 3.12
C GLY A 400 -19.10 10.93 4.40
N ARG A 401 -18.64 10.44 5.56
CA ARG A 401 -19.21 10.77 6.88
C ARG A 401 -18.13 11.30 7.80
N ALA A 402 -18.52 12.13 8.77
CA ALA A 402 -17.60 12.61 9.79
C ALA A 402 -16.98 11.44 10.57
N ALA A 403 -15.76 11.63 11.04
CA ALA A 403 -15.01 10.59 11.75
C ALA A 403 -14.19 11.20 12.89
N GLN A 404 -14.00 10.41 13.94
CA GLN A 404 -13.02 10.71 14.99
C GLN A 404 -11.80 9.84 14.77
N VAL A 405 -10.62 10.45 14.77
CA VAL A 405 -9.34 9.80 14.47
C VAL A 405 -8.37 10.07 15.60
N LYS A 406 -7.82 9.01 16.17
CA LYS A 406 -6.74 9.10 17.16
C LYS A 406 -5.42 8.98 16.41
N VAL A 407 -4.49 9.90 16.67
CA VAL A 407 -3.14 9.89 16.12
C VAL A 407 -2.15 9.84 17.26
N THR A 408 -1.28 8.84 17.23
CA THR A 408 -0.24 8.63 18.25
C THR A 408 1.13 8.84 17.60
N ALA A 409 1.92 9.75 18.16
CA ALA A 409 3.34 9.86 17.87
C ALA A 409 4.12 8.96 18.84
N SER A 410 5.01 8.12 18.31
CA SER A 410 5.88 7.24 19.09
C SER A 410 6.93 8.01 19.91
N ALA A 411 7.75 7.33 20.71
CA ALA A 411 9.03 7.91 21.10
C ALA A 411 9.91 8.15 19.85
N GLY A 412 10.86 9.08 19.92
CA GLY A 412 11.86 9.23 18.85
C GLY A 412 12.91 8.13 18.89
N SER A 413 13.59 7.90 17.76
CA SER A 413 14.70 6.94 17.64
C SER A 413 15.83 7.21 18.63
N GLY A 414 16.07 8.48 18.97
CA GLY A 414 17.04 8.92 19.97
C GLY A 414 16.44 9.21 21.37
N GLY A 415 15.12 9.08 21.54
CA GLY A 415 14.42 9.36 22.79
C GLY A 415 13.25 10.35 22.66
N GLY A 416 12.63 10.65 23.81
CA GLY A 416 11.38 11.40 23.92
C GLY A 416 10.22 10.50 24.36
N THR A 417 9.08 11.11 24.65
CA THR A 417 7.89 10.40 25.14
C THR A 417 6.77 10.44 24.12
N ALA A 418 6.16 9.28 23.87
CA ALA A 418 5.00 9.15 22.99
C ALA A 418 3.85 10.05 23.46
N VAL A 419 3.09 10.58 22.50
CA VAL A 419 1.96 11.48 22.76
C VAL A 419 0.84 11.18 21.77
N THR A 420 -0.40 11.33 22.22
CA THR A 420 -1.59 11.05 21.42
C THR A 420 -2.49 12.27 21.36
N LYS A 421 -3.03 12.56 20.18
CA LYS A 421 -4.07 13.57 19.95
C LYS A 421 -5.25 12.93 19.22
N THR A 422 -6.46 13.43 19.47
CA THR A 422 -7.67 13.00 18.77
C THR A 422 -8.20 14.16 17.94
N PHE A 423 -8.55 13.87 16.69
CA PHE A 423 -9.08 14.83 15.73
C PHE A 423 -10.51 14.44 15.32
N THR A 424 -11.33 15.46 15.05
CA THR A 424 -12.67 15.27 14.48
C THR A 424 -12.66 15.82 13.07
N ILE A 425 -12.83 14.94 12.09
CA ILE A 425 -12.85 15.30 10.67
C ILE A 425 -14.31 15.37 10.22
N LYS A 426 -14.70 16.50 9.64
CA LYS A 426 -16.07 16.70 9.15
C LYS A 426 -16.32 15.90 7.88
N ALA A 427 -17.57 15.50 7.67
CA ALA A 427 -17.98 14.83 6.44
C ALA A 427 -17.65 15.68 5.20
N GLY A 428 -17.11 15.05 4.16
CA GLY A 428 -16.76 15.71 2.90
C GLY A 428 -15.54 16.61 2.97
N THR A 429 -14.69 16.51 4.00
CA THR A 429 -13.52 17.38 4.16
C THR A 429 -12.19 16.62 4.19
N THR A 430 -11.13 17.34 3.83
CA THR A 430 -9.74 16.97 4.10
C THR A 430 -9.15 18.01 5.04
N GLN A 431 -8.43 17.58 6.07
CA GLN A 431 -7.73 18.47 6.98
C GLN A 431 -6.26 18.05 7.10
N ASN A 432 -5.35 19.01 6.91
CA ASN A 432 -3.98 18.87 7.36
C ASN A 432 -3.96 19.15 8.86
N VAL A 433 -3.85 18.09 9.66
CA VAL A 433 -3.90 18.20 11.11
C VAL A 433 -2.53 18.56 11.69
N GLU A 434 -2.53 19.26 12.81
CA GLU A 434 -1.30 19.49 13.58
C GLU A 434 -0.91 18.19 14.29
N ALA A 435 -0.22 17.32 13.55
CA ALA A 435 0.21 16.01 14.03
C ALA A 435 0.98 16.13 15.35
N PRO A 436 0.74 15.22 16.31
CA PRO A 436 1.49 15.23 17.56
C PRO A 436 2.99 15.07 17.31
N VAL A 437 3.81 15.77 18.11
CA VAL A 437 5.27 15.65 18.13
C VAL A 437 5.69 15.16 19.52
N PRO A 438 6.55 14.14 19.63
CA PRO A 438 6.98 13.59 20.91
C PRO A 438 7.64 14.63 21.81
N ALA A 439 7.27 14.64 23.10
CA ALA A 439 7.90 15.55 24.05
C ALA A 439 9.38 15.16 24.23
N GLY A 440 10.28 16.13 24.06
CA GLY A 440 11.73 15.87 24.12
C GLY A 440 12.25 15.01 22.95
N LEU A 441 11.60 15.07 21.78
CA LEU A 441 11.98 14.33 20.58
C LEU A 441 13.49 14.42 20.28
N LYS A 442 14.10 13.25 20.08
CA LYS A 442 15.43 13.10 19.50
C LYS A 442 15.37 12.12 18.33
N GLY A 443 15.97 12.49 17.20
CA GLY A 443 15.89 11.71 15.96
C GLY A 443 14.50 11.75 15.35
N THR A 444 14.14 10.69 14.64
CA THR A 444 12.89 10.54 13.89
C THR A 444 11.84 9.77 14.69
N TYR A 445 10.55 9.97 14.39
CA TYR A 445 9.44 9.29 15.08
C TYR A 445 8.41 8.72 14.10
N ALA A 446 7.54 7.83 14.58
CA ALA A 446 6.44 7.28 13.79
C ALA A 446 5.10 7.88 14.22
N LEU A 447 4.17 7.96 13.27
CA LEU A 447 2.77 8.31 13.49
C LEU A 447 1.91 7.07 13.22
N THR A 448 1.05 6.72 14.18
CA THR A 448 0.00 5.71 14.03
C THR A 448 -1.36 6.40 14.05
N VAL A 449 -2.18 6.12 13.04
CA VAL A 449 -3.50 6.69 12.79
C VAL A 449 -4.56 5.61 13.02
N GLU A 450 -5.50 5.83 13.93
CA GLU A 450 -6.54 4.89 14.32
C GLU A 450 -7.93 5.55 14.20
N PRO A 451 -8.80 5.09 13.29
CA PRO A 451 -10.19 5.48 13.26
C PRO A 451 -10.90 5.00 14.55
N VAL A 452 -11.55 5.91 15.27
CA VAL A 452 -12.22 5.61 16.55
C VAL A 452 -13.72 5.43 16.36
N SER A 453 -14.34 6.28 15.54
CA SER A 453 -15.77 6.24 15.24
C SER A 453 -16.10 7.01 13.98
N GLY A 454 -17.29 6.75 13.41
CA GLY A 454 -17.84 7.50 12.29
C GLY A 454 -17.67 6.83 10.92
N GLY A 455 -17.27 7.61 9.92
CA GLY A 455 -17.05 7.14 8.54
C GLY A 455 -15.65 6.59 8.27
N PRO A 456 -15.46 5.98 7.08
CA PRO A 456 -14.15 5.75 6.48
C PRO A 456 -13.26 6.99 6.52
N VAL A 457 -12.00 6.80 6.89
CA VAL A 457 -10.96 7.82 6.88
C VAL A 457 -9.86 7.37 5.94
N TYR A 458 -9.35 8.30 5.14
CA TYR A 458 -8.19 8.13 4.29
C TYR A 458 -7.11 9.07 4.80
N ALA A 459 -5.86 8.63 4.79
CA ALA A 459 -4.75 9.43 5.30
C ALA A 459 -3.57 9.42 4.33
N SER A 460 -2.81 10.51 4.36
CA SER A 460 -1.50 10.58 3.73
C SER A 460 -0.55 11.46 4.55
N ARG A 461 0.74 11.19 4.42
CA ARG A 461 1.82 11.97 4.99
C ARG A 461 2.59 12.61 3.84
N MET A 462 2.79 13.92 3.91
CA MET A 462 3.80 14.60 3.10
C MET A 462 5.06 14.81 3.93
N LEU A 463 6.22 14.45 3.36
CA LEU A 463 7.52 14.94 3.81
C LEU A 463 7.99 16.05 2.89
N ALA A 464 8.61 17.07 3.47
CA ALA A 464 9.25 18.13 2.73
C ALA A 464 10.58 18.49 3.40
N VAL A 465 11.63 18.57 2.59
CA VAL A 465 12.97 19.01 2.98
C VAL A 465 13.39 20.15 2.05
N THR A 466 14.28 21.00 2.53
CA THR A 466 14.96 21.96 1.67
C THR A 466 16.45 21.75 1.86
N GLU A 467 17.11 21.19 0.86
CA GLU A 467 18.55 20.99 0.84
C GLU A 467 19.19 21.97 -0.13
N GLU A 468 20.22 22.70 0.32
CA GLU A 468 20.93 23.74 -0.45
C GLU A 468 20.02 24.75 -1.19
N GLY A 469 18.80 24.97 -0.69
CA GLY A 469 17.83 25.89 -1.28
C GLY A 469 16.95 25.29 -2.40
N VAL A 470 17.08 23.99 -2.65
CA VAL A 470 16.20 23.17 -3.50
C VAL A 470 15.13 22.50 -2.61
N PRO A 471 13.85 22.84 -2.78
CA PRO A 471 12.77 22.23 -1.99
C PRO A 471 12.41 20.86 -2.56
N GLY A 472 12.57 19.78 -1.80
CA GLY A 472 12.11 18.43 -2.11
C GLY A 472 10.83 18.08 -1.36
N PHE A 473 9.97 17.24 -1.95
CA PHE A 473 8.82 16.68 -1.24
C PHE A 473 8.34 15.36 -1.84
N THR A 474 7.64 14.59 -1.02
CA THR A 474 7.01 13.32 -1.39
C THR A 474 5.73 13.12 -0.57
N VAL A 475 4.79 12.33 -1.07
CA VAL A 475 3.50 12.06 -0.41
C VAL A 475 3.23 10.56 -0.36
N GLN A 476 2.99 10.02 0.84
CA GLN A 476 2.73 8.61 1.07
C GLN A 476 1.32 8.43 1.58
N THR A 477 0.56 7.53 0.96
CA THR A 477 -0.76 7.12 1.46
C THR A 477 -0.59 6.18 2.66
N LEU A 478 -1.60 6.18 3.54
CA LEU A 478 -1.61 5.41 4.78
C LEU A 478 -2.80 4.42 4.77
N PRO A 479 -2.71 3.31 4.01
CA PRO A 479 -3.67 2.21 4.12
C PRO A 479 -3.46 1.41 5.42
N ASP A 480 -4.29 0.39 5.66
CA ASP A 480 -4.14 -0.51 6.81
C ASP A 480 -2.70 -1.05 6.94
N ASP A 481 -2.13 -0.97 8.16
CA ASP A 481 -0.76 -1.42 8.41
C ASP A 481 -0.62 -2.94 8.57
N ARG A 482 -1.71 -3.69 8.41
CA ARG A 482 -1.77 -5.15 8.58
C ARG A 482 -1.34 -5.59 9.97
N GLY A 483 -1.71 -4.80 10.99
CA GLY A 483 -1.48 -5.14 12.40
C GLY A 483 -2.28 -6.32 12.91
N THR A 484 -3.43 -6.60 12.31
CA THR A 484 -4.29 -7.72 12.68
C THR A 484 -4.77 -8.46 11.43
N VAL A 485 -5.11 -9.72 11.61
CA VAL A 485 -5.74 -10.55 10.58
C VAL A 485 -7.01 -11.19 11.12
N ALA A 486 -8.02 -11.30 10.26
CA ALA A 486 -9.24 -12.04 10.57
C ALA A 486 -8.94 -13.54 10.53
N VAL A 487 -9.08 -14.21 11.67
CA VAL A 487 -8.96 -15.67 11.77
C VAL A 487 -10.37 -16.26 11.85
N PRO A 488 -10.82 -17.00 10.82
CA PRO A 488 -12.11 -17.65 10.87
C PRO A 488 -12.11 -18.74 11.95
N ALA A 489 -13.27 -18.96 12.57
CA ALA A 489 -13.45 -20.14 13.40
C ALA A 489 -13.39 -21.38 12.49
N ALA A 490 -12.44 -22.29 12.75
CA ALA A 490 -12.33 -23.56 12.06
C ALA A 490 -12.73 -24.67 13.04
N ASP A 491 -13.72 -25.47 12.65
CA ASP A 491 -14.11 -26.67 13.38
C ASP A 491 -13.57 -27.91 12.63
N GLN A 492 -13.13 -28.92 13.39
CA GLN A 492 -12.74 -30.20 12.80
C GLN A 492 -13.98 -30.94 12.30
N ASP A 493 -14.11 -31.10 10.99
CA ASP A 493 -15.10 -31.98 10.38
C ASP A 493 -14.46 -33.31 9.96
N LEU A 494 -14.61 -34.31 10.82
CA LEU A 494 -14.12 -35.67 10.57
C LEU A 494 -14.94 -36.42 9.50
N SER A 495 -16.08 -35.90 9.05
CA SER A 495 -16.89 -36.53 7.99
C SER A 495 -16.23 -36.45 6.61
N VAL A 496 -15.27 -35.53 6.42
CA VAL A 496 -14.46 -35.40 5.19
C VAL A 496 -13.57 -36.63 4.96
N LEU A 497 -13.22 -37.37 6.02
CA LEU A 497 -12.42 -38.60 5.95
C LEU A 497 -13.25 -39.86 5.64
N LEU A 498 -14.58 -39.75 5.56
CA LEU A 498 -15.50 -40.88 5.34
C LEU A 498 -15.96 -41.02 3.88
N LYS A 499 -15.22 -40.49 2.89
CA LYS A 499 -15.55 -40.64 1.46
C LYS A 499 -14.98 -41.90 0.83
#